data_AF-A0A3L7AM61-F1
#
_entry.id   AF-A0A3L7AM61-F1
#
_cell.length_a   1.000
_cell.length_b   1.000
_cell.length_c   1.000
_cell.angle_alpha   90.00
_cell.angle_beta   90.00
_cell.angle_gamma   90.00
#
_symmetry.space_group_name_H-M   'P 1'
#
loop_
_entity.id
_entity.type
_entity.pdbx_description
1 polymer ?
#
loop_
_entity_poly.entity_id
_entity_poly.type
_entity_poly.pdbx_seq_one_letter_code
_entity_poly.pdbx_strand_id
1 'polypeptide(L)'
;MTTHAALRPGFADLIDLWAPVRQIGTGFQFTEGPVWHPRDHHLLFSDMPGDVRRRWDGRGVTEVMRPANKCNGMTYDAELNLLVCEHATSSLVRERPDGRREVVASQFEGMELNSPNDVCVKSDGAIYFSDPWYGRMPVYGVERPRQLGFQGVYRIPPGGGAPELLVDRYLFAQPNGLCFCPTEALLYVNDTVQHVIRVFDVRADGRLGPGRVFASGIVSPYEPGVPDGMKCDAEGNVWVCGPGGVWVYSPAGELIGQVRVPELVGNLAWGGADWRTLFLTATHSVYAVETKVGPRIEPFMRAAAGARANGGGGSGGAARPVSGVAPATVATSAVKKAAPGFRLDPSRCAVLIQDMQNDVVMDGGAFASSGSPAHCRQQNAIANAARLAEAARRRGIPVIHVWFVVEPGAPGVTMNCPLFEGLADANALVRGGWGVAPVPGLEARAGDHVVEKQRMSAWEGSRLETVLRALGRDVVIVTGAWTNMSIEHTARTGADKGYFMVVPEDACSTMNAEWHTASVNYALQNVAVVTDVDEVIAATGG
;
A
#
# COMPACT_ATOMS: atom_id res chain seq x y z
N MET A 1 -9.08 -2.81 -1.41
CA MET A 1 -7.84 -2.28 -0.83
C MET A 1 -6.70 -2.56 -1.79
N THR A 2 -5.89 -1.57 -2.15
CA THR A 2 -4.75 -1.75 -3.05
C THR A 2 -3.59 -2.34 -2.24
N THR A 3 -3.21 -3.59 -2.51
CA THR A 3 -2.09 -4.21 -1.79
C THR A 3 -0.77 -3.64 -2.29
N HIS A 4 0.14 -3.27 -1.40
CA HIS A 4 1.47 -2.82 -1.81
C HIS A 4 2.24 -3.95 -2.50
N ALA A 5 3.05 -3.61 -3.50
CA ALA A 5 3.78 -4.57 -4.31
C ALA A 5 5.22 -4.70 -3.82
N ALA A 6 5.57 -5.85 -3.24
CA ALA A 6 6.97 -6.18 -2.96
C ALA A 6 7.63 -6.74 -4.24
N LEU A 7 8.70 -6.10 -4.70
CA LEU A 7 9.53 -6.61 -5.79
C LEU A 7 10.79 -7.32 -5.25
N ARG A 8 11.15 -7.03 -4.01
CA ARG A 8 12.23 -7.65 -3.23
C ARG A 8 11.82 -7.83 -1.77
N PRO A 9 12.39 -8.81 -1.04
CA PRO A 9 12.03 -9.09 0.34
C PRO A 9 12.14 -7.89 1.29
N GLY A 10 13.19 -7.07 1.14
CA GLY A 10 13.46 -5.94 2.04
C GLY A 10 12.35 -4.88 2.08
N PHE A 11 11.45 -4.82 1.09
CA PHE A 11 10.32 -3.89 1.16
C PHE A 11 9.32 -4.24 2.27
N ALA A 12 9.16 -5.53 2.58
CA ALA A 12 8.25 -5.98 3.64
C ALA A 12 8.77 -5.63 5.05
N ASP A 13 10.06 -5.31 5.20
CA ASP A 13 10.62 -4.81 6.45
C ASP A 13 10.24 -3.36 6.71
N LEU A 14 9.94 -2.60 5.65
CA LEU A 14 9.64 -1.17 5.71
C LEU A 14 8.16 -0.86 5.89
N ILE A 15 7.27 -1.72 5.41
CA ILE A 15 5.82 -1.53 5.46
C ILE A 15 5.11 -2.88 5.52
N ASP A 16 3.95 -2.94 6.19
CA ASP A 16 3.06 -4.09 6.01
C ASP A 16 2.45 -4.03 4.60
N LEU A 17 2.60 -5.08 3.79
CA LEU A 17 2.10 -5.11 2.40
C LEU A 17 0.57 -4.98 2.31
N TRP A 18 -0.11 -5.11 3.45
CA TRP A 18 -1.55 -4.98 3.62
C TRP A 18 -1.96 -3.72 4.37
N ALA A 19 -1.00 -2.86 4.73
CA ALA A 19 -1.28 -1.61 5.41
C ALA A 19 -2.36 -0.84 4.62
N PRO A 20 -3.51 -0.53 5.24
CA PRO A 20 -4.60 0.10 4.52
C PRO A 20 -4.19 1.53 4.16
N VAL A 21 -4.34 1.88 2.89
CA VAL A 21 -4.26 3.27 2.43
C VAL A 21 -5.59 3.94 2.73
N ARG A 22 -5.62 4.72 3.81
CA ARG A 22 -6.83 5.40 4.31
C ARG A 22 -6.93 6.78 3.68
N GLN A 23 -8.03 7.07 2.98
CA GLN A 23 -8.32 8.44 2.55
C GLN A 23 -8.71 9.27 3.78
N ILE A 24 -7.97 10.35 4.04
CA ILE A 24 -8.18 11.23 5.21
C ILE A 24 -8.77 12.60 4.84
N GLY A 25 -8.83 12.90 3.53
CA GLY A 25 -9.50 14.07 2.98
C GLY A 25 -9.61 13.95 1.46
N THR A 26 -10.61 14.57 0.86
CA THR A 26 -10.83 14.59 -0.60
C THR A 26 -11.59 15.85 -1.03
N GLY A 27 -11.77 16.05 -2.35
CA GLY A 27 -12.44 17.21 -2.94
C GLY A 27 -11.50 18.37 -3.26
N PHE A 28 -10.19 18.11 -3.36
CA PHE A 28 -9.17 19.10 -3.71
C PHE A 28 -8.93 19.15 -5.23
N GLN A 29 -8.21 20.17 -5.71
CA GLN A 29 -7.89 20.26 -7.14
C GLN A 29 -6.59 19.50 -7.46
N PHE A 30 -5.51 19.76 -6.73
CA PHE A 30 -4.26 19.01 -6.81
C PHE A 30 -3.47 19.23 -5.52
N THR A 31 -3.24 18.16 -4.76
CA THR A 31 -2.58 18.23 -3.46
C THR A 31 -1.09 17.98 -3.54
N GLU A 32 -0.32 18.75 -2.77
CA GLU A 32 1.14 18.75 -2.80
C GLU A 32 1.76 19.07 -1.43
N GLY A 33 3.09 18.93 -1.36
CA GLY A 33 3.95 19.42 -0.28
C GLY A 33 3.48 19.12 1.16
N PRO A 34 3.16 17.86 1.52
CA PRO A 34 2.77 17.51 2.87
C PRO A 34 3.94 17.71 3.85
N VAL A 35 3.68 18.27 5.03
CA VAL A 35 4.64 18.35 6.13
C VAL A 35 3.95 18.20 7.48
N TRP A 36 4.49 17.32 8.34
CA TRP A 36 3.96 17.09 9.68
C TRP A 36 4.58 18.04 10.70
N HIS A 37 3.74 18.75 11.45
CA HIS A 37 4.20 19.60 12.53
C HIS A 37 4.47 18.78 13.81
N PRO A 38 5.70 18.78 14.34
CA PRO A 38 6.15 17.81 15.33
C PRO A 38 5.63 18.04 16.76
N ARG A 39 5.16 19.26 17.07
CA ARG A 39 4.62 19.62 18.41
C ARG A 39 3.10 19.63 18.44
N ASP A 40 2.51 20.35 17.48
CA ASP A 40 1.05 20.54 17.38
C ASP A 40 0.31 19.40 16.66
N HIS A 41 1.03 18.36 16.24
CA HIS A 41 0.49 17.11 15.69
C HIS A 41 -0.57 17.30 14.60
N HIS A 42 -0.22 18.07 13.57
CA HIS A 42 -1.06 18.24 12.39
C HIS A 42 -0.23 18.16 11.11
N LEU A 43 -0.88 17.77 10.02
CA LEU A 43 -0.32 17.78 8.68
C LEU A 43 -0.70 19.10 7.99
N LEU A 44 0.27 19.84 7.47
CA LEU A 44 0.02 20.85 6.45
C LEU A 44 0.22 20.24 5.07
N PHE A 45 -0.57 20.68 4.09
CA PHE A 45 -0.38 20.34 2.68
C PHE A 45 -0.99 21.44 1.81
N SER A 46 -0.57 21.54 0.56
CA SER A 46 -1.13 22.49 -0.40
C SER A 46 -2.24 21.86 -1.23
N ASP A 47 -3.22 22.67 -1.62
CA ASP A 47 -4.21 22.41 -2.68
C ASP A 47 -3.98 23.50 -3.73
N MET A 48 -2.88 23.32 -4.47
CA MET A 48 -2.13 24.38 -5.12
C MET A 48 -2.90 25.07 -6.27
N PRO A 49 -3.59 24.36 -7.19
CA PRO A 49 -4.38 25.00 -8.23
C PRO A 49 -5.49 25.88 -7.65
N GLY A 50 -6.08 25.46 -6.51
CA GLY A 50 -7.07 26.20 -5.76
C GLY A 50 -6.52 27.38 -4.95
N ASP A 51 -5.20 27.57 -4.91
CA ASP A 51 -4.49 28.60 -4.15
C ASP A 51 -4.78 28.55 -2.64
N VAL A 52 -4.67 27.34 -2.07
CA VAL A 52 -5.01 27.06 -0.68
C VAL A 52 -3.92 26.27 0.03
N ARG A 53 -3.64 26.65 1.27
CA ARG A 53 -2.97 25.78 2.23
C ARG A 53 -3.98 25.16 3.17
N ARG A 54 -3.90 23.85 3.34
CA ARG A 54 -4.81 23.02 4.14
C ARG A 54 -4.09 22.46 5.36
N ARG A 55 -4.86 22.09 6.37
CA ARG A 55 -4.41 21.41 7.58
C ARG A 55 -5.28 20.19 7.86
N TRP A 56 -4.69 19.08 8.26
CA TRP A 56 -5.36 17.92 8.83
C TRP A 56 -4.85 17.66 10.26
N ASP A 57 -5.75 17.47 11.22
CA ASP A 57 -5.42 17.36 12.67
C ASP A 57 -5.96 16.08 13.33
N GLY A 58 -6.29 15.06 12.54
CA GLY A 58 -6.95 13.83 13.01
C GLY A 58 -8.47 13.90 13.04
N ARG A 59 -9.08 15.09 13.07
CA ARG A 59 -10.55 15.27 13.10
C ARG A 59 -11.13 15.61 11.74
N GLY A 60 -10.32 16.17 10.85
CA GLY A 60 -10.72 16.52 9.49
C GLY A 60 -9.74 17.48 8.83
N VAL A 61 -10.08 17.93 7.63
CA VAL A 61 -9.30 18.92 6.89
C VAL A 61 -9.93 20.31 7.02
N THR A 62 -9.10 21.33 7.27
CA THR A 62 -9.51 22.74 7.29
C THR A 62 -8.63 23.58 6.35
N GLU A 63 -9.19 24.69 5.86
CA GLU A 63 -8.43 25.75 5.20
C GLU A 63 -7.67 26.59 6.24
N VAL A 64 -6.38 26.83 6.02
CA VAL A 64 -5.56 27.68 6.92
C VAL A 64 -5.01 28.93 6.25
N MET A 65 -4.98 28.99 4.91
CA MET A 65 -4.58 30.19 4.18
C MET A 65 -5.16 30.21 2.77
N ARG A 66 -5.71 31.36 2.36
CA ARG A 66 -6.12 31.72 1.00
C ARG A 66 -6.08 33.26 0.83
N PRO A 67 -5.48 33.80 -0.24
CA PRO A 67 -4.59 33.10 -1.17
C PRO A 67 -3.35 32.57 -0.44
N ALA A 68 -2.83 31.43 -0.89
CA ALA A 68 -1.61 30.81 -0.36
C ALA A 68 -0.43 30.95 -1.35
N ASN A 69 -0.52 31.88 -2.30
CA ASN A 69 0.46 32.13 -3.36
C ASN A 69 0.80 30.90 -4.22
N LYS A 70 -0.18 30.01 -4.41
CA LYS A 70 0.01 28.68 -5.01
C LYS A 70 1.20 27.96 -4.36
N CYS A 71 1.20 27.92 -3.02
CA CYS A 71 2.16 27.17 -2.24
C CYS A 71 2.26 25.74 -2.75
N ASN A 72 3.47 25.19 -2.82
CA ASN A 72 3.75 23.85 -3.29
C ASN A 72 4.46 23.06 -2.19
N GLY A 73 5.73 22.68 -2.39
CA GLY A 73 6.55 21.99 -1.40
C GLY A 73 6.78 22.82 -0.13
N MET A 74 6.77 22.13 1.00
CA MET A 74 6.92 22.73 2.33
C MET A 74 7.82 21.87 3.21
N THR A 75 8.56 22.53 4.10
CA THR A 75 9.30 21.87 5.18
C THR A 75 9.47 22.82 6.36
N TYR A 76 9.96 22.35 7.50
CA TYR A 76 10.32 23.20 8.63
C TYR A 76 11.84 23.25 8.79
N ASP A 77 12.35 24.40 9.26
CA ASP A 77 13.70 24.44 9.82
C ASP A 77 13.73 23.96 11.29
N ALA A 78 14.92 23.94 11.90
CA ALA A 78 15.11 23.46 13.27
C ALA A 78 14.36 24.31 14.33
N GLU A 79 13.98 25.54 13.99
CA GLU A 79 13.24 26.46 14.86
C GLU A 79 11.72 26.37 14.64
N LEU A 80 11.27 25.46 13.77
CA LEU A 80 9.88 25.34 13.32
C LEU A 80 9.38 26.58 12.57
N ASN A 81 10.27 27.31 11.89
CA ASN A 81 9.82 28.22 10.84
C ASN A 81 9.45 27.38 9.60
N LEU A 82 8.27 27.63 9.04
CA LEU A 82 7.78 26.94 7.85
C LEU A 82 8.43 27.55 6.61
N LEU A 83 9.16 26.75 5.85
CA LEU A 83 9.64 27.09 4.53
C LEU A 83 8.61 26.67 3.48
N VAL A 84 8.29 27.57 2.56
CA VAL A 84 7.24 27.37 1.54
C VAL A 84 7.77 27.75 0.17
N CYS A 85 7.69 26.83 -0.77
CA CYS A 85 7.87 27.07 -2.18
C CYS A 85 6.59 27.70 -2.75
N GLU A 86 6.66 28.91 -3.31
CA GLU A 86 5.50 29.62 -3.86
C GLU A 86 5.62 29.78 -5.39
N HIS A 87 4.69 29.19 -6.13
CA HIS A 87 4.66 29.29 -7.59
C HIS A 87 4.20 30.67 -8.08
N ALA A 88 3.25 31.30 -7.40
CA ALA A 88 2.67 32.57 -7.87
C ALA A 88 3.66 33.74 -7.78
N THR A 89 4.54 33.73 -6.78
CA THR A 89 5.53 34.78 -6.49
C THR A 89 6.95 34.39 -6.91
N SER A 90 7.15 33.15 -7.39
CA SER A 90 8.46 32.57 -7.69
C SER A 90 9.49 32.77 -6.59
N SER A 91 9.05 32.50 -5.36
CA SER A 91 9.84 32.72 -4.16
C SER A 91 9.84 31.50 -3.27
N LEU A 92 10.98 31.25 -2.63
CA LEU A 92 11.06 30.48 -1.40
C LEU A 92 10.88 31.45 -0.23
N VAL A 93 9.92 31.18 0.64
CA VAL A 93 9.62 32.05 1.79
C VAL A 93 9.73 31.28 3.09
N ARG A 94 9.99 32.02 4.17
CA ARG A 94 9.97 31.51 5.55
C ARG A 94 8.86 32.21 6.32
N GLU A 95 7.95 31.43 6.89
CA GLU A 95 6.91 31.87 7.81
C GLU A 95 7.28 31.44 9.22
N ARG A 96 7.29 32.39 10.15
CA ARG A 96 7.67 32.16 11.53
C ARG A 96 6.44 31.88 12.39
N PRO A 97 6.58 31.19 13.53
CA PRO A 97 5.46 30.95 14.44
C PRO A 97 4.76 32.23 14.95
N ASP A 98 5.45 33.37 14.94
CA ASP A 98 4.88 34.69 15.29
C ASP A 98 4.07 35.34 14.16
N GLY A 99 3.94 34.66 13.00
CA GLY A 99 3.24 35.14 11.81
C GLY A 99 4.10 36.00 10.87
N ARG A 100 5.36 36.28 11.20
CA ARG A 100 6.25 37.03 10.30
C ARG A 100 6.60 36.18 9.08
N ARG A 101 6.50 36.78 7.90
CA ARG A 101 6.87 36.17 6.62
C ARG A 101 8.06 36.90 6.00
N GLU A 102 9.07 36.16 5.56
CA GLU A 102 10.29 36.68 4.91
C GLU A 102 10.58 35.94 3.61
N VAL A 103 11.04 36.67 2.58
CA VAL A 103 11.50 36.06 1.34
C VAL A 103 12.93 35.57 1.56
N VAL A 104 13.16 34.27 1.40
CA VAL A 104 14.48 33.63 1.52
C VAL A 104 15.22 33.73 0.19
N ALA A 105 14.53 33.44 -0.92
CA ALA A 105 15.06 33.58 -2.26
C ALA A 105 13.95 33.84 -3.27
N SER A 106 14.17 34.79 -4.18
CA SER A 106 13.26 35.08 -5.31
C SER A 106 14.01 35.30 -6.63
N GLN A 107 15.34 35.41 -6.57
CA GLN A 107 16.19 35.72 -7.71
C GLN A 107 17.51 34.95 -7.66
N PHE A 108 18.07 34.67 -8.83
CA PHE A 108 19.43 34.20 -9.03
C PHE A 108 20.09 35.01 -10.15
N GLU A 109 21.30 35.51 -9.94
CA GLU A 109 22.03 36.37 -10.90
C GLU A 109 21.21 37.59 -11.37
N GLY A 110 20.38 38.15 -10.48
CA GLY A 110 19.50 39.30 -10.77
C GLY A 110 18.26 38.97 -11.59
N MET A 111 18.03 37.70 -11.94
CA MET A 111 16.85 37.21 -12.65
C MET A 111 15.89 36.50 -11.69
N GLU A 112 14.58 36.66 -11.90
CA GLU A 112 13.54 35.95 -11.14
C GLU A 112 13.72 34.43 -11.27
N LEU A 113 13.63 33.71 -10.15
CA LEU A 113 13.56 32.24 -10.15
C LEU A 113 12.40 31.73 -11.00
N ASN A 114 12.47 30.52 -11.53
CA ASN A 114 11.38 29.97 -12.33
C ASN A 114 10.12 29.81 -11.47
N SER A 115 10.14 28.88 -10.53
CA SER A 115 9.08 28.62 -9.56
C SER A 115 9.60 27.53 -8.62
N PRO A 116 10.13 27.89 -7.44
CA PRO A 116 10.56 26.92 -6.44
C PRO A 116 9.47 25.88 -6.22
N ASN A 117 9.83 24.60 -6.16
CA ASN A 117 8.86 23.51 -6.24
C ASN A 117 8.86 22.62 -5.01
N ASP A 118 10.01 22.03 -4.65
CA ASP A 118 10.19 21.29 -3.38
C ASP A 118 11.43 21.79 -2.62
N VAL A 119 11.48 21.53 -1.32
CA VAL A 119 12.50 22.07 -0.40
C VAL A 119 12.85 21.10 0.74
N CYS A 120 14.14 20.99 1.07
CA CYS A 120 14.60 20.29 2.26
C CYS A 120 15.66 21.10 3.03
N VAL A 121 15.81 20.79 4.32
CA VAL A 121 16.78 21.45 5.21
C VAL A 121 17.82 20.44 5.67
N LYS A 122 19.08 20.85 5.60
CA LYS A 122 20.23 20.09 6.07
C LYS A 122 20.45 20.34 7.57
N SER A 123 21.09 19.44 8.30
CA SER A 123 21.32 19.54 9.75
C SER A 123 22.11 20.77 10.20
N ASP A 124 22.87 21.39 9.30
CA ASP A 124 23.60 22.64 9.55
C ASP A 124 22.76 23.91 9.31
N GLY A 125 21.49 23.76 8.91
CA GLY A 125 20.57 24.86 8.64
C GLY A 125 20.62 25.39 7.21
N ALA A 126 21.44 24.82 6.32
CA ALA A 126 21.37 25.13 4.90
C ALA A 126 20.05 24.64 4.30
N ILE A 127 19.49 25.42 3.36
CA ILE A 127 18.23 25.11 2.68
C ILE A 127 18.52 24.73 1.25
N TYR A 128 17.97 23.61 0.79
CA TYR A 128 18.13 23.13 -0.58
C TYR A 128 16.76 23.10 -1.24
N PHE A 129 16.64 23.59 -2.48
CA PHE A 129 15.36 23.62 -3.19
C PHE A 129 15.52 23.43 -4.70
N SER A 130 14.49 22.90 -5.34
CA SER A 130 14.40 22.76 -6.80
C SER A 130 13.64 23.93 -7.42
N ASP A 131 14.03 24.32 -8.64
CA ASP A 131 13.43 25.45 -9.38
C ASP A 131 13.06 25.06 -10.83
N PRO A 132 12.09 24.13 -11.00
CA PRO A 132 11.46 23.86 -12.30
C PRO A 132 10.56 25.03 -12.71
N TRP A 133 9.94 24.95 -13.88
CA TRP A 133 9.07 26.02 -14.40
C TRP A 133 7.58 25.73 -14.34
N TYR A 134 7.13 24.73 -13.57
CA TYR A 134 5.71 24.39 -13.42
C TYR A 134 4.84 25.58 -13.02
N GLY A 135 5.33 26.46 -12.14
CA GLY A 135 4.63 27.69 -11.73
C GLY A 135 4.47 28.76 -12.82
N ARG A 136 4.93 28.49 -14.05
CA ARG A 136 4.68 29.30 -15.25
C ARG A 136 3.69 28.65 -16.22
N MET A 137 3.25 27.43 -15.93
CA MET A 137 2.24 26.74 -16.72
C MET A 137 0.82 27.14 -16.27
N PRO A 138 -0.18 27.05 -17.17
CA PRO A 138 -1.59 27.12 -16.78
C PRO A 138 -1.90 26.14 -15.65
N VAL A 139 -2.89 26.45 -14.81
CA VAL A 139 -3.32 25.67 -13.64
C VAL A 139 -2.33 25.70 -12.47
N TYR A 140 -1.07 25.36 -12.72
CA TYR A 140 -0.04 25.17 -11.68
C TYR A 140 0.56 26.48 -11.15
N GLY A 141 0.30 27.61 -11.79
CA GLY A 141 1.00 28.84 -11.46
C GLY A 141 0.37 30.09 -12.06
N VAL A 142 1.22 31.10 -12.24
CA VAL A 142 0.86 32.33 -12.95
C VAL A 142 1.71 32.38 -14.23
N GLU A 143 1.02 32.23 -15.36
CA GLU A 143 1.65 32.29 -16.68
C GLU A 143 2.34 33.63 -16.90
N ARG A 144 3.66 33.58 -17.06
CA ARG A 144 4.50 34.74 -17.44
C ARG A 144 5.87 34.26 -17.93
N PRO A 145 6.61 35.06 -18.72
CA PRO A 145 7.89 34.63 -19.28
C PRO A 145 8.90 34.20 -18.21
N ARG A 146 9.67 33.16 -18.52
CA ARG A 146 10.83 32.75 -17.70
C ARG A 146 11.98 33.74 -17.93
N GLN A 147 12.64 34.16 -16.86
CA GLN A 147 13.84 34.99 -16.94
C GLN A 147 15.11 34.13 -16.98
N LEU A 148 15.13 33.05 -16.19
CA LEU A 148 16.18 32.03 -16.27
C LEU A 148 15.99 31.16 -17.52
N GLY A 149 17.07 30.94 -18.25
CA GLY A 149 17.09 30.06 -19.43
C GLY A 149 17.27 28.57 -19.11
N PHE A 150 17.13 28.18 -17.84
CA PHE A 150 17.42 26.84 -17.32
C PHE A 150 16.68 26.56 -16.01
N GLN A 151 16.66 25.31 -15.56
CA GLN A 151 16.04 24.85 -14.32
C GLN A 151 17.12 24.39 -13.34
N GLY A 152 17.06 24.88 -12.10
CA GLY A 152 18.15 24.75 -11.14
C GLY A 152 17.82 23.90 -9.92
N VAL A 153 18.88 23.50 -9.22
CA VAL A 153 18.84 23.07 -7.81
C VAL A 153 19.75 24.03 -7.06
N TYR A 154 19.21 24.65 -6.02
CA TYR A 154 19.87 25.74 -5.32
C TYR A 154 20.09 25.39 -3.85
N ARG A 155 21.07 26.09 -3.25
CA ARG A 155 21.32 26.11 -1.82
C ARG A 155 21.27 27.54 -1.29
N ILE A 156 20.67 27.72 -0.12
CA ILE A 156 20.88 28.89 0.74
C ILE A 156 21.85 28.47 1.84
N PRO A 157 23.01 29.15 1.99
CA PRO A 157 23.95 28.84 3.05
C PRO A 157 23.33 28.93 4.46
N PRO A 158 23.91 28.23 5.45
CA PRO A 158 23.53 28.40 6.85
C PRO A 158 23.61 29.88 7.25
N GLY A 159 22.59 30.39 7.93
CA GLY A 159 22.49 31.81 8.31
C GLY A 159 21.94 32.74 7.21
N GLY A 160 21.66 32.21 6.01
CA GLY A 160 21.08 32.96 4.89
C GLY A 160 22.11 33.36 3.84
N GLY A 161 21.70 34.25 2.92
CA GLY A 161 22.52 34.70 1.80
C GLY A 161 21.83 34.52 0.45
N ALA A 162 22.55 34.83 -0.63
CA ALA A 162 22.07 34.61 -1.97
C ALA A 162 22.02 33.10 -2.31
N PRO A 163 21.08 32.66 -3.17
CA PRO A 163 21.04 31.28 -3.64
C PRO A 163 22.29 30.93 -4.44
N GLU A 164 22.85 29.76 -4.14
CA GLU A 164 23.99 29.15 -4.84
C GLU A 164 23.47 28.04 -5.78
N LEU A 165 23.79 28.12 -7.07
CA LEU A 165 23.47 27.03 -8.02
C LEU A 165 24.39 25.83 -7.76
N LEU A 166 23.78 24.65 -7.56
CA LEU A 166 24.50 23.44 -7.17
C LEU A 166 24.83 22.49 -8.32
N VAL A 167 24.17 22.65 -9.47
CA VAL A 167 24.21 21.72 -10.59
C VAL A 167 24.44 22.46 -11.90
N ASP A 168 24.98 21.77 -12.91
CA ASP A 168 25.09 22.34 -14.25
C ASP A 168 23.72 22.76 -14.78
N ARG A 169 23.66 23.93 -15.42
CA ARG A 169 22.41 24.57 -15.86
C ARG A 169 21.53 23.67 -16.72
N TYR A 170 22.12 22.75 -17.48
CA TYR A 170 21.39 21.88 -18.42
C TYR A 170 21.30 20.43 -17.96
N LEU A 171 21.61 20.13 -16.70
CA LEU A 171 21.54 18.77 -16.17
C LEU A 171 20.10 18.26 -16.03
N PHE A 172 19.18 19.14 -15.63
CA PHE A 172 17.77 18.83 -15.40
C PHE A 172 16.87 19.49 -16.45
N ALA A 173 15.81 18.79 -16.83
CA ALA A 173 14.69 19.32 -17.61
C ALA A 173 13.60 19.92 -16.69
N GLN A 174 13.23 19.20 -15.62
CA GLN A 174 12.30 19.65 -14.57
C GLN A 174 12.75 19.02 -13.23
N PRO A 175 13.71 19.62 -12.50
CA PRO A 175 14.08 19.13 -11.17
C PRO A 175 12.89 19.26 -10.24
N ASN A 176 12.57 18.22 -9.48
CA ASN A 176 11.36 18.20 -8.66
C ASN A 176 11.69 17.85 -7.21
N GLY A 177 11.26 16.68 -6.69
CA GLY A 177 11.55 16.28 -5.31
C GLY A 177 13.05 16.18 -5.04
N LEU A 178 13.44 16.44 -3.79
CA LEU A 178 14.81 16.30 -3.29
C LEU A 178 14.84 15.88 -1.82
N CYS A 179 15.80 15.02 -1.47
CA CYS A 179 16.00 14.61 -0.07
C CYS A 179 17.45 14.16 0.17
N PHE A 180 17.92 14.30 1.41
CA PHE A 180 19.20 13.76 1.84
C PHE A 180 19.08 12.29 2.24
N CYS A 181 20.18 11.54 2.16
CA CYS A 181 20.31 10.28 2.90
C CYS A 181 20.41 10.55 4.42
N PRO A 182 20.30 9.51 5.28
CA PRO A 182 20.33 9.69 6.74
C PRO A 182 21.60 10.38 7.28
N THR A 183 22.74 10.17 6.63
CA THR A 183 24.02 10.78 7.03
C THR A 183 24.28 12.14 6.37
N GLU A 184 23.37 12.60 5.50
CA GLU A 184 23.50 13.82 4.68
C GLU A 184 24.73 13.86 3.76
N ALA A 185 25.40 12.72 3.57
CA ALA A 185 26.54 12.60 2.66
C ALA A 185 26.10 12.55 1.19
N LEU A 186 24.82 12.22 0.94
CA LEU A 186 24.22 12.14 -0.38
C LEU A 186 22.97 13.02 -0.44
N LEU A 187 22.81 13.74 -1.55
CA LEU A 187 21.57 14.43 -1.92
C LEU A 187 20.99 13.73 -3.15
N TYR A 188 19.74 13.31 -3.06
CA TYR A 188 18.96 12.83 -4.19
C TYR A 188 18.14 13.98 -4.76
N VAL A 189 18.08 14.09 -6.08
CA VAL A 189 17.18 15.00 -6.80
C VAL A 189 16.62 14.25 -7.99
N ASN A 190 15.29 14.26 -8.16
CA ASN A 190 14.68 13.62 -9.32
C ASN A 190 14.36 14.63 -10.44
N ASP A 191 14.09 14.08 -11.62
CA ASP A 191 13.65 14.82 -12.79
C ASP A 191 12.38 14.18 -13.35
N THR A 192 11.29 14.94 -13.34
CA THR A 192 9.98 14.47 -13.77
C THR A 192 9.94 14.13 -15.26
N VAL A 193 10.61 14.91 -16.12
CA VAL A 193 10.56 14.72 -17.58
C VAL A 193 11.53 13.65 -18.05
N GLN A 194 12.70 13.56 -17.42
CA GLN A 194 13.70 12.54 -17.73
C GLN A 194 13.35 11.18 -17.08
N HIS A 195 12.42 11.13 -16.12
CA HIS A 195 12.03 9.94 -15.35
C HIS A 195 13.20 9.28 -14.61
N VAL A 196 14.08 10.10 -14.02
CA VAL A 196 15.29 9.64 -13.31
C VAL A 196 15.39 10.24 -11.91
N ILE A 197 16.10 9.54 -11.03
CA ILE A 197 16.66 10.09 -9.80
C ILE A 197 18.16 10.20 -9.99
N ARG A 198 18.72 11.37 -9.71
CA ARG A 198 20.17 11.58 -9.64
C ARG A 198 20.59 11.66 -8.17
N VAL A 199 21.77 11.14 -7.87
CA VAL A 199 22.40 11.25 -6.56
C VAL A 199 23.73 11.98 -6.68
N PHE A 200 24.00 12.83 -5.69
CA PHE A 200 25.18 13.68 -5.62
C PHE A 200 25.86 13.50 -4.27
N ASP A 201 27.19 13.40 -4.27
CA ASP A 201 27.94 13.47 -3.01
C ASP A 201 27.94 14.90 -2.50
N VAL A 202 27.62 15.08 -1.22
CA VAL A 202 27.58 16.39 -0.56
C VAL A 202 28.95 16.66 0.05
N ARG A 203 29.59 17.73 -0.40
CA ARG A 203 30.92 18.15 0.08
C ARG A 203 30.80 18.88 1.41
N ALA A 204 31.93 18.99 2.12
CA ALA A 204 31.99 19.65 3.42
C ALA A 204 31.56 21.14 3.40
N ASP A 205 31.69 21.82 2.26
CA ASP A 205 31.24 23.20 2.05
C ASP A 205 29.75 23.30 1.68
N GLY A 206 29.05 22.17 1.54
CA GLY A 206 27.65 22.07 1.14
C GLY A 206 27.42 22.01 -0.37
N ARG A 207 28.47 22.11 -1.21
CA ARG A 207 28.36 21.97 -2.66
C ARG A 207 28.21 20.50 -3.05
N LEU A 208 27.73 20.26 -4.27
CA LEU A 208 27.55 18.91 -4.81
C LEU A 208 28.78 18.47 -5.63
N GLY A 209 29.12 17.19 -5.52
CA GLY A 209 30.00 16.50 -6.46
C GLY A 209 29.31 16.19 -7.79
N PRO A 210 29.99 15.49 -8.71
CA PRO A 210 29.37 15.04 -9.97
C PRO A 210 28.14 14.17 -9.72
N GLY A 211 27.05 14.47 -10.42
CA GLY A 211 25.81 13.70 -10.33
C GLY A 211 25.91 12.36 -11.07
N ARG A 212 25.34 11.31 -10.48
CA ARG A 212 25.17 9.98 -11.10
C ARG A 212 23.71 9.57 -11.09
N VAL A 213 23.29 8.79 -12.09
CA VAL A 213 21.94 8.22 -12.11
C VAL A 213 21.86 7.17 -11.00
N PHE A 214 20.90 7.36 -10.09
CA PHE A 214 20.59 6.42 -9.00
C PHE A 214 19.48 5.45 -9.43
N ALA A 215 18.44 5.98 -10.07
CA ALA A 215 17.33 5.20 -10.62
C ALA A 215 16.84 5.85 -11.91
N SER A 216 16.27 5.05 -12.81
CA SER A 216 15.72 5.51 -14.08
C SER A 216 14.50 4.69 -14.49
N GLY A 217 13.69 5.19 -15.42
CA GLY A 217 12.54 4.46 -15.94
C GLY A 217 11.36 4.45 -14.98
N ILE A 218 11.20 5.52 -14.19
CA ILE A 218 10.06 5.71 -13.28
C ILE A 218 8.85 6.19 -14.10
N VAL A 219 8.35 5.31 -14.94
CA VAL A 219 7.23 5.56 -15.87
C VAL A 219 6.59 4.22 -16.24
N SER A 220 5.30 4.23 -16.56
CA SER A 220 4.55 3.05 -16.99
C SER A 220 3.63 3.41 -18.16
N PRO A 221 3.49 2.53 -19.17
CA PRO A 221 2.47 2.71 -20.20
C PRO A 221 1.06 2.33 -19.71
N TYR A 222 0.94 1.68 -18.54
CA TYR A 222 -0.32 1.15 -18.03
C TYR A 222 -0.89 1.94 -16.85
N GLU A 223 -0.04 2.69 -16.15
CA GLU A 223 -0.42 3.37 -14.92
C GLU A 223 0.08 4.81 -14.91
N PRO A 224 -0.75 5.77 -14.47
CA PRO A 224 -0.35 7.16 -14.39
C PRO A 224 0.62 7.37 -13.22
N GLY A 225 1.55 8.30 -13.40
CA GLY A 225 2.53 8.70 -12.39
C GLY A 225 3.95 8.80 -12.97
N VAL A 226 4.73 9.70 -12.39
CA VAL A 226 6.11 10.06 -12.75
C VAL A 226 6.84 10.47 -11.47
N PRO A 227 8.19 10.55 -11.44
CA PRO A 227 8.88 10.99 -10.25
C PRO A 227 8.57 12.46 -9.95
N ASP A 228 8.14 12.69 -8.71
CA ASP A 228 7.65 13.98 -8.20
C ASP A 228 8.19 14.20 -6.77
N GLY A 229 7.35 14.31 -5.75
CA GLY A 229 7.81 14.30 -4.36
C GLY A 229 8.61 13.06 -3.99
N MET A 230 9.66 13.23 -3.18
CA MET A 230 10.41 12.11 -2.62
C MET A 230 10.98 12.39 -1.23
N LYS A 231 11.23 11.33 -0.48
CA LYS A 231 11.81 11.35 0.87
C LYS A 231 12.72 10.14 1.08
N CYS A 232 13.60 10.22 2.08
CA CYS A 232 14.47 9.12 2.48
C CYS A 232 14.10 8.64 3.88
N ASP A 233 13.99 7.32 4.05
CA ASP A 233 13.70 6.73 5.35
C ASP A 233 14.95 6.60 6.24
N ALA A 234 14.76 6.21 7.50
CA ALA A 234 15.84 6.07 8.47
C ALA A 234 16.90 5.01 8.11
N GLU A 235 16.57 4.07 7.21
CA GLU A 235 17.47 3.00 6.76
C GLU A 235 18.18 3.36 5.44
N GLY A 236 17.84 4.50 4.84
CA GLY A 236 18.46 5.02 3.63
C GLY A 236 17.74 4.64 2.34
N ASN A 237 16.56 4.03 2.40
CA ASN A 237 15.77 3.78 1.20
C ASN A 237 15.14 5.10 0.72
N VAL A 238 15.01 5.25 -0.60
CA VAL A 238 14.42 6.42 -1.24
C VAL A 238 13.00 6.09 -1.70
N TRP A 239 12.03 6.84 -1.18
CA TRP A 239 10.61 6.72 -1.47
C TRP A 239 10.20 7.87 -2.37
N VAL A 240 9.79 7.58 -3.60
CA VAL A 240 9.51 8.58 -4.64
C VAL A 240 8.15 8.33 -5.26
N CYS A 241 7.39 9.38 -5.54
CA CYS A 241 6.16 9.26 -6.33
C CYS A 241 6.45 8.58 -7.68
N GLY A 242 5.52 7.80 -8.17
CA GLY A 242 5.69 7.08 -9.43
C GLY A 242 4.40 6.42 -9.90
N PRO A 243 4.45 5.67 -11.00
CA PRO A 243 3.29 4.95 -11.52
C PRO A 243 2.59 4.10 -10.45
N GLY A 244 1.28 4.32 -10.26
CA GLY A 244 0.45 3.54 -9.34
C GLY A 244 0.69 3.80 -7.84
N GLY A 245 1.49 4.81 -7.47
CA GLY A 245 1.69 5.22 -6.08
C GLY A 245 3.10 5.74 -5.79
N VAL A 246 3.78 5.13 -4.81
CA VAL A 246 5.16 5.47 -4.43
C VAL A 246 6.07 4.29 -4.66
N TRP A 247 7.15 4.50 -5.40
CA TRP A 247 8.20 3.51 -5.64
C TRP A 247 9.29 3.65 -4.58
N VAL A 248 9.77 2.52 -4.07
CA VAL A 248 10.78 2.47 -3.00
C VAL A 248 12.04 1.81 -3.50
N TYR A 249 13.14 2.53 -3.43
CA TYR A 249 14.47 2.10 -3.87
C TYR A 249 15.39 1.88 -2.67
N SER A 250 16.12 0.77 -2.65
CA SER A 250 17.16 0.53 -1.64
C SER A 250 18.29 1.55 -1.73
N PRO A 251 19.16 1.71 -0.70
CA PRO A 251 20.33 2.58 -0.78
C PRO A 251 21.27 2.29 -1.96
N ALA A 252 21.19 1.08 -2.54
CA ALA A 252 21.96 0.66 -3.70
C ALA A 252 21.31 1.05 -5.05
N GLY A 253 20.12 1.66 -5.05
CA GLY A 253 19.39 2.05 -6.26
C GLY A 253 18.52 0.94 -6.85
N GLU A 254 18.27 -0.15 -6.12
CA GLU A 254 17.39 -1.23 -6.58
C GLU A 254 15.93 -0.93 -6.19
N LEU A 255 15.00 -1.02 -7.14
CA LEU A 255 13.56 -0.92 -6.84
C LEU A 255 13.12 -2.15 -6.03
N ILE A 256 12.81 -1.94 -4.74
CA ILE A 256 12.45 -3.02 -3.81
C ILE A 256 10.94 -3.19 -3.65
N GLY A 257 10.14 -2.15 -3.90
CA GLY A 257 8.69 -2.26 -3.86
C GLY A 257 7.94 -0.99 -4.22
N GLN A 258 6.62 -1.07 -4.13
CA GLN A 258 5.70 0.03 -4.45
C GLN A 258 4.56 0.09 -3.44
N VAL A 259 4.40 1.25 -2.80
CA VAL A 259 3.21 1.60 -2.02
C VAL A 259 2.11 1.96 -2.99
N ARG A 260 1.12 1.08 -3.12
CA ARG A 260 -0.01 1.27 -4.02
C ARG A 260 -1.03 2.27 -3.46
N VAL A 261 -1.36 3.30 -4.22
CA VAL A 261 -2.33 4.35 -3.86
C VAL A 261 -3.36 4.46 -4.99
N PRO A 262 -4.67 4.63 -4.69
CA PRO A 262 -5.73 4.61 -5.72
C PRO A 262 -5.77 5.87 -6.60
N GLU A 263 -4.81 6.78 -6.47
CA GLU A 263 -4.77 8.08 -7.11
C GLU A 263 -3.32 8.48 -7.39
N LEU A 264 -3.10 9.31 -8.42
CA LEU A 264 -1.76 9.80 -8.77
C LEU A 264 -1.19 10.61 -7.59
N VAL A 265 -0.06 10.14 -7.05
CA VAL A 265 0.59 10.74 -5.89
C VAL A 265 1.52 11.87 -6.37
N GLY A 266 1.34 13.06 -5.82
CA GLY A 266 2.24 14.21 -6.03
C GLY A 266 3.38 14.22 -5.04
N ASN A 267 3.14 13.94 -3.75
CA ASN A 267 4.18 14.01 -2.73
C ASN A 267 3.86 13.17 -1.48
N LEU A 268 4.84 13.05 -0.59
CA LEU A 268 4.76 12.24 0.62
C LEU A 268 5.59 12.81 1.77
N ALA A 269 5.13 12.55 3.00
CA ALA A 269 5.87 12.86 4.23
C ALA A 269 5.45 11.96 5.39
N TRP A 270 6.40 11.59 6.24
CA TRP A 270 6.09 10.91 7.49
C TRP A 270 5.62 11.87 8.58
N GLY A 271 4.75 11.38 9.44
CA GLY A 271 4.25 12.06 10.62
C GLY A 271 3.62 11.07 11.59
N GLY A 272 2.64 11.55 12.35
CA GLY A 272 2.09 10.80 13.48
C GLY A 272 2.94 10.96 14.75
N ALA A 273 2.50 10.35 15.84
CA ALA A 273 3.16 10.48 17.14
C ALA A 273 4.52 9.77 17.21
N ASP A 274 4.70 8.72 16.41
CA ASP A 274 5.88 7.85 16.34
C ASP A 274 6.65 7.96 15.02
N TRP A 275 6.26 8.91 14.15
CA TRP A 275 6.83 9.12 12.82
C TRP A 275 6.68 7.95 11.86
N ARG A 276 5.68 7.08 12.06
CA ARG A 276 5.45 5.89 11.23
C ARG A 276 4.20 5.97 10.37
N THR A 277 3.44 7.05 10.44
CA THR A 277 2.35 7.31 9.50
C THR A 277 2.90 8.04 8.28
N LEU A 278 2.87 7.39 7.12
CA LEU A 278 3.21 8.01 5.84
C LEU A 278 1.97 8.69 5.25
N PHE A 279 2.02 10.01 5.15
CA PHE A 279 0.99 10.82 4.49
C PHE A 279 1.35 11.01 3.02
N LEU A 280 0.33 10.91 2.15
CA LEU A 280 0.47 11.00 0.70
C LEU A 280 -0.53 12.01 0.17
N THR A 281 -0.04 13.04 -0.52
CA THR A 281 -0.88 13.96 -1.28
C THR A 281 -1.02 13.40 -2.69
N ALA A 282 -2.26 13.15 -3.13
CA ALA A 282 -2.53 12.49 -4.38
C ALA A 282 -3.70 13.15 -5.09
N THR A 283 -3.40 13.97 -6.10
CA THR A 283 -4.34 14.77 -6.89
C THR A 283 -5.47 15.36 -6.03
N HIS A 284 -6.66 14.77 -6.02
CA HIS A 284 -7.86 15.30 -5.35
C HIS A 284 -7.99 14.93 -3.87
N SER A 285 -7.06 14.15 -3.32
CA SER A 285 -7.18 13.56 -1.99
C SER A 285 -5.87 13.55 -1.21
N VAL A 286 -5.97 13.36 0.10
CA VAL A 286 -4.84 13.02 0.96
C VAL A 286 -5.10 11.65 1.58
N TYR A 287 -4.07 10.80 1.57
CA TYR A 287 -4.09 9.46 2.13
C TYR A 287 -3.09 9.34 3.28
N ALA A 288 -3.32 8.35 4.14
CA ALA A 288 -2.40 7.94 5.19
C ALA A 288 -2.24 6.42 5.18
N VAL A 289 -1.02 5.95 5.38
CA VAL A 289 -0.70 4.53 5.52
C VAL A 289 0.34 4.34 6.62
N GLU A 290 0.20 3.29 7.42
CA GLU A 290 1.19 2.99 8.46
C GLU A 290 2.38 2.25 7.86
N THR A 291 3.58 2.66 8.26
CA THR A 291 4.87 2.08 7.88
C THR A 291 5.57 1.50 9.10
N LYS A 292 6.52 0.60 8.90
CA LYS A 292 7.37 0.04 9.97
C LYS A 292 8.60 0.91 10.21
N VAL A 293 9.03 1.62 9.16
CA VAL A 293 10.16 2.55 9.17
C VAL A 293 9.67 4.01 9.25
N GLY A 294 10.43 4.87 9.92
CA GLY A 294 10.18 6.32 9.90
C GLY A 294 11.09 7.05 8.91
N PRO A 295 10.97 8.39 8.80
CA PRO A 295 11.84 9.18 7.96
C PRO A 295 13.27 9.16 8.52
N ARG A 296 14.26 9.57 7.72
CA ARG A 296 15.52 10.06 8.30
C ARG A 296 15.23 11.15 9.34
N ILE A 297 16.14 11.36 10.29
CA ILE A 297 15.96 12.42 11.28
C ILE A 297 16.14 13.80 10.61
N GLU A 298 15.02 14.47 10.37
CA GLU A 298 14.98 15.85 9.87
C GLU A 298 15.29 16.86 10.98
N PRO A 299 15.85 18.04 10.67
CA PRO A 299 16.19 19.05 11.67
C PRO A 299 15.02 19.44 12.58
N PHE A 300 13.82 19.63 12.01
CA PHE A 300 12.62 20.01 12.75
C PHE A 300 12.10 18.93 13.71
N MET A 301 12.46 17.65 13.50
CA MET A 301 12.05 16.57 14.39
C MET A 301 12.71 16.68 15.78
N ARG A 302 13.92 17.25 15.85
CA ARG A 302 14.65 17.42 17.12
C ARG A 302 14.03 18.49 18.01
N ALA A 303 13.27 19.42 17.44
CA ALA A 303 12.52 20.42 18.21
C ALA A 303 11.45 19.81 19.13
N ALA A 304 11.02 18.55 18.89
CA ALA A 304 10.17 17.78 19.79
C ALA A 304 10.93 17.19 21.00
N ALA A 305 12.22 16.87 20.85
CA ALA A 305 13.03 16.26 21.91
C ALA A 305 13.46 17.28 22.99
N GLY A 306 13.58 18.56 22.63
CA GLY A 306 13.98 19.64 23.54
C GLY A 306 13.01 19.92 24.71
N ALA A 307 11.76 19.44 24.64
CA ALA A 307 10.79 19.57 25.73
C ALA A 307 10.81 18.39 26.72
N ARG A 308 11.53 17.30 26.41
CA ARG A 308 11.63 16.09 27.26
C ARG A 308 13.05 15.80 27.76
N ALA A 309 14.06 16.53 27.28
CA ALA A 309 15.45 16.34 27.68
C ALA A 309 15.84 17.27 28.85
N ASN A 310 15.25 17.01 30.02
CA ASN A 310 15.90 17.33 31.29
C ASN A 310 15.93 16.02 32.11
N GLY A 311 16.85 15.12 31.73
CA GLY A 311 17.07 13.87 32.44
C GLY A 311 17.75 12.79 31.60
N GLY A 312 19.03 12.54 31.89
CA GLY A 312 19.65 11.23 31.68
C GLY A 312 20.50 11.09 30.42
N GLY A 313 21.80 11.32 30.55
CA GLY A 313 22.80 10.95 29.56
C GLY A 313 23.09 9.45 29.53
N GLY A 314 23.48 8.96 28.35
CA GLY A 314 23.96 7.59 28.16
C GLY A 314 24.54 7.39 26.76
N SER A 315 25.88 7.33 26.68
CA SER A 315 26.70 6.85 25.57
C SER A 315 26.20 5.51 25.00
N GLY A 316 26.19 5.23 23.70
CA GLY A 316 27.31 5.25 22.76
C GLY A 316 27.64 3.80 22.38
N GLY A 317 27.54 3.45 21.10
CA GLY A 317 27.87 2.11 20.60
C GLY A 317 27.73 2.00 19.09
N ALA A 318 28.84 2.12 18.38
CA ALA A 318 28.96 1.95 16.94
C ALA A 318 29.09 0.46 16.57
N ALA A 319 28.52 0.06 15.43
CA ALA A 319 28.82 -1.22 14.78
C ALA A 319 29.12 -1.02 13.29
N ARG A 320 30.20 -1.66 12.84
CA ARG A 320 30.79 -1.62 11.48
C ARG A 320 30.10 -2.59 10.52
N PRO A 321 30.28 -2.44 9.18
CA PRO A 321 29.49 -3.12 8.17
C PRO A 321 30.03 -4.52 7.85
N VAL A 322 29.13 -5.43 7.44
CA VAL A 322 29.47 -6.75 6.89
C VAL A 322 29.16 -6.77 5.40
N SER A 323 30.18 -7.10 4.62
CA SER A 323 30.15 -7.25 3.17
C SER A 323 29.84 -8.69 2.75
N GLY A 324 29.08 -8.85 1.67
CA GLY A 324 29.28 -9.90 0.65
C GLY A 324 28.24 -11.03 0.63
N VAL A 325 27.36 -11.03 -0.39
CA VAL A 325 26.76 -12.26 -0.96
C VAL A 325 26.60 -12.09 -2.48
N ALA A 326 26.98 -13.12 -3.23
CA ALA A 326 26.92 -13.25 -4.69
C ALA A 326 25.47 -13.42 -5.22
N PRO A 327 25.20 -13.27 -6.54
CA PRO A 327 23.84 -13.17 -7.05
C PRO A 327 23.17 -14.55 -7.08
N ALA A 328 22.00 -14.66 -6.45
CA ALA A 328 21.10 -15.79 -6.59
C ALA A 328 20.00 -15.46 -7.62
N THR A 329 19.77 -16.42 -8.50
CA THR A 329 18.86 -16.42 -9.63
C THR A 329 17.37 -16.22 -9.26
N VAL A 330 16.64 -15.68 -10.24
CA VAL A 330 15.19 -15.37 -10.21
C VAL A 330 14.35 -16.55 -9.73
N ALA A 331 13.56 -16.34 -8.67
CA ALA A 331 12.47 -17.21 -8.27
C ALA A 331 11.15 -16.42 -8.17
N THR A 332 10.08 -17.09 -8.62
CA THR A 332 8.71 -16.64 -8.85
C THR A 332 7.97 -16.12 -7.60
N SER A 333 7.02 -15.21 -7.83
CA SER A 333 6.14 -14.54 -6.85
C SER A 333 5.73 -15.43 -5.67
N ALA A 334 6.13 -15.06 -4.46
CA ALA A 334 5.74 -15.76 -3.24
C ALA A 334 4.31 -15.37 -2.82
N VAL A 335 3.50 -16.39 -2.54
CA VAL A 335 2.14 -16.33 -1.99
C VAL A 335 2.16 -15.64 -0.63
N LYS A 336 1.22 -14.73 -0.38
CA LYS A 336 1.00 -14.10 0.94
C LYS A 336 0.26 -15.11 1.83
N LYS A 337 1.01 -15.80 2.69
CA LYS A 337 0.47 -16.66 3.76
C LYS A 337 0.27 -15.87 5.05
N ALA A 338 -0.59 -16.36 5.95
CA ALA A 338 -0.74 -15.80 7.29
C ALA A 338 0.63 -15.63 7.99
N ALA A 339 0.79 -14.52 8.72
CA ALA A 339 2.04 -14.21 9.40
C ALA A 339 2.31 -15.19 10.57
N PRO A 340 3.59 -15.49 10.88
CA PRO A 340 3.93 -16.27 12.07
C PRO A 340 3.31 -15.67 13.34
N GLY A 341 2.55 -16.47 14.08
CA GLY A 341 1.82 -16.02 15.28
C GLY A 341 0.40 -15.51 15.02
N PHE A 342 -0.17 -15.74 13.83
CA PHE A 342 -1.60 -15.56 13.54
C PHE A 342 -2.46 -16.28 14.60
N ARG A 343 -3.43 -15.56 15.20
CA ARG A 343 -4.35 -16.10 16.19
C ARG A 343 -5.79 -15.83 15.79
N LEU A 344 -6.63 -16.83 15.98
CA LEU A 344 -8.07 -16.76 15.79
C LEU A 344 -8.76 -17.11 17.11
N ASP A 345 -9.71 -16.28 17.53
CA ASP A 345 -10.59 -16.59 18.65
C ASP A 345 -11.57 -17.70 18.23
N PRO A 346 -11.46 -18.92 18.78
CA PRO A 346 -12.33 -20.03 18.40
C PRO A 346 -13.82 -19.74 18.60
N SER A 347 -14.17 -18.89 19.57
CA SER A 347 -15.57 -18.53 19.85
C SER A 347 -16.20 -17.68 18.75
N ARG A 348 -15.39 -17.07 17.87
CA ARG A 348 -15.85 -16.24 16.76
C ARG A 348 -15.90 -16.99 15.42
N CYS A 349 -15.24 -18.14 15.35
CA CYS A 349 -15.04 -18.90 14.11
C CYS A 349 -16.22 -19.80 13.74
N ALA A 350 -16.38 -20.04 12.44
CA ALA A 350 -17.10 -21.16 11.86
C ALA A 350 -16.30 -21.72 10.67
N VAL A 351 -16.31 -23.03 10.48
CA VAL A 351 -15.67 -23.68 9.32
C VAL A 351 -16.73 -24.03 8.28
N LEU A 352 -16.53 -23.62 7.03
CA LEU A 352 -17.33 -24.06 5.90
C LEU A 352 -16.61 -25.17 5.15
N ILE A 353 -17.34 -26.24 4.84
CA ILE A 353 -16.93 -27.29 3.89
C ILE A 353 -17.88 -27.20 2.71
N GLN A 354 -17.41 -26.63 1.60
CA GLN A 354 -18.25 -26.22 0.49
C GLN A 354 -18.02 -27.06 -0.76
N ASP A 355 -19.11 -27.57 -1.33
CA ASP A 355 -19.15 -28.26 -2.63
C ASP A 355 -18.19 -29.47 -2.73
N MET A 356 -17.79 -30.06 -1.59
CA MET A 356 -17.00 -31.30 -1.52
C MET A 356 -17.92 -32.52 -1.72
N GLN A 357 -18.53 -32.60 -2.90
CA GLN A 357 -19.49 -33.63 -3.32
C GLN A 357 -18.93 -34.48 -4.46
N ASN A 358 -19.44 -35.70 -4.62
CA ASN A 358 -18.88 -36.69 -5.56
C ASN A 358 -18.79 -36.19 -7.01
N ASP A 359 -19.81 -35.50 -7.51
CA ASP A 359 -19.81 -34.96 -8.88
C ASP A 359 -18.69 -33.96 -9.13
N VAL A 360 -18.20 -33.31 -8.08
CA VAL A 360 -17.24 -32.21 -8.18
C VAL A 360 -15.81 -32.71 -8.12
N VAL A 361 -15.48 -33.61 -7.19
CA VAL A 361 -14.07 -33.94 -6.88
C VAL A 361 -13.75 -35.43 -6.91
N MET A 362 -14.70 -36.31 -7.24
CA MET A 362 -14.43 -37.75 -7.39
C MET A 362 -14.35 -38.16 -8.85
N ASP A 363 -13.54 -39.20 -9.11
CA ASP A 363 -13.54 -39.84 -10.43
C ASP A 363 -14.92 -40.46 -10.71
N GLY A 364 -15.42 -40.32 -11.93
CA GLY A 364 -16.77 -40.76 -12.31
C GLY A 364 -17.88 -39.76 -11.97
N GLY A 365 -17.57 -38.65 -11.30
CA GLY A 365 -18.48 -37.53 -11.10
C GLY A 365 -18.75 -36.73 -12.38
N ALA A 366 -19.86 -35.99 -12.41
CA ALA A 366 -20.28 -35.20 -13.57
C ALA A 366 -19.20 -34.20 -14.07
N PHE A 367 -18.36 -33.68 -13.17
CA PHE A 367 -17.28 -32.73 -13.51
C PHE A 367 -15.90 -33.39 -13.60
N ALA A 368 -15.80 -34.72 -13.68
CA ALA A 368 -14.51 -35.42 -13.66
C ALA A 368 -13.57 -35.00 -14.80
N SER A 369 -14.11 -34.68 -15.98
CA SER A 369 -13.33 -34.22 -17.14
C SER A 369 -12.77 -32.80 -17.01
N SER A 370 -13.21 -32.02 -16.02
CA SER A 370 -12.73 -30.65 -15.78
C SER A 370 -11.31 -30.58 -15.22
N GLY A 371 -10.77 -31.70 -14.73
CA GLY A 371 -9.51 -31.78 -13.98
C GLY A 371 -9.69 -31.63 -12.46
N SER A 372 -10.89 -31.28 -11.99
CA SER A 372 -11.18 -31.06 -10.56
C SER A 372 -10.80 -32.24 -9.65
N PRO A 373 -11.16 -33.51 -9.93
CA PRO A 373 -10.72 -34.63 -9.10
C PRO A 373 -9.20 -34.79 -9.01
N ALA A 374 -8.49 -34.56 -10.13
CA ALA A 374 -7.05 -34.72 -10.19
C ALA A 374 -6.34 -33.66 -9.32
N HIS A 375 -6.76 -32.40 -9.43
CA HIS A 375 -6.19 -31.33 -8.62
C HIS A 375 -6.62 -31.42 -7.14
N CYS A 376 -7.83 -31.89 -6.84
CA CYS A 376 -8.26 -32.16 -5.47
C CYS A 376 -7.35 -33.19 -4.77
N ARG A 377 -6.98 -34.26 -5.49
CA ARG A 377 -5.98 -35.23 -5.02
C ARG A 377 -4.59 -34.61 -4.86
N GLN A 378 -4.16 -33.81 -5.83
CA GLN A 378 -2.86 -33.12 -5.79
C GLN A 378 -2.72 -32.21 -4.56
N GLN A 379 -3.78 -31.46 -4.21
CA GLN A 379 -3.82 -30.58 -3.04
C GLN A 379 -4.02 -31.33 -1.72
N ASN A 380 -4.34 -32.62 -1.76
CA ASN A 380 -4.78 -33.37 -0.59
C ASN A 380 -5.99 -32.73 0.12
N ALA A 381 -6.86 -32.04 -0.65
CA ALA A 381 -7.84 -31.11 -0.10
C ALA A 381 -8.90 -31.79 0.78
N ILE A 382 -9.31 -33.03 0.45
CA ILE A 382 -10.28 -33.81 1.24
C ILE A 382 -9.70 -34.11 2.64
N ALA A 383 -8.47 -34.62 2.71
CA ALA A 383 -7.86 -34.98 3.99
C ALA A 383 -7.55 -33.74 4.84
N ASN A 384 -7.12 -32.65 4.21
CA ASN A 384 -6.87 -31.38 4.88
C ASN A 384 -8.16 -30.76 5.44
N ALA A 385 -9.25 -30.73 4.65
CA ALA A 385 -10.56 -30.29 5.13
C ALA A 385 -11.08 -31.17 6.29
N ALA A 386 -10.90 -32.50 6.22
CA ALA A 386 -11.33 -33.41 7.27
C ALA A 386 -10.55 -33.17 8.58
N ARG A 387 -9.23 -32.98 8.47
CA ARG A 387 -8.36 -32.67 9.61
C ARG A 387 -8.71 -31.34 10.27
N LEU A 388 -8.99 -30.31 9.47
CA LEU A 388 -9.46 -29.02 9.96
C LEU A 388 -10.81 -29.15 10.68
N ALA A 389 -11.76 -29.86 10.09
CA ALA A 389 -13.09 -30.08 10.67
C ALA A 389 -13.00 -30.81 12.02
N GLU A 390 -12.13 -31.82 12.14
CA GLU A 390 -11.88 -32.50 13.41
C GLU A 390 -11.29 -31.57 14.47
N ALA A 391 -10.33 -30.73 14.11
CA ALA A 391 -9.76 -29.75 15.02
C ALA A 391 -10.80 -28.71 15.47
N ALA A 392 -11.64 -28.24 14.54
CA ALA A 392 -12.73 -27.32 14.81
C ALA A 392 -13.74 -27.91 15.81
N ARG A 393 -14.22 -29.14 15.58
CA ARG A 393 -15.15 -29.84 16.47
C ARG A 393 -14.59 -29.99 17.89
N ARG A 394 -13.32 -30.39 18.03
CA ARG A 394 -12.66 -30.49 19.35
C ARG A 394 -12.58 -29.16 20.11
N ARG A 395 -12.66 -28.04 19.41
CA ARG A 395 -12.56 -26.68 19.96
C ARG A 395 -13.90 -25.97 20.07
N GLY A 396 -15.01 -26.67 19.77
CA GLY A 396 -16.35 -26.07 19.78
C GLY A 396 -16.59 -25.08 18.64
N ILE A 397 -15.75 -25.06 17.61
CA ILE A 397 -15.96 -24.27 16.40
C ILE A 397 -17.00 -25.03 15.54
N PRO A 398 -18.16 -24.41 15.21
CA PRO A 398 -19.18 -25.05 14.40
C PRO A 398 -18.66 -25.35 12.99
N VAL A 399 -18.94 -26.57 12.50
CA VAL A 399 -18.70 -26.97 11.12
C VAL A 399 -20.03 -26.89 10.35
N ILE A 400 -20.00 -26.20 9.22
CA ILE A 400 -21.15 -25.98 8.34
C ILE A 400 -20.83 -26.55 6.97
N HIS A 401 -21.59 -27.56 6.56
CA HIS A 401 -21.51 -28.12 5.22
C HIS A 401 -22.39 -27.30 4.28
N VAL A 402 -21.81 -26.87 3.17
CA VAL A 402 -22.51 -26.13 2.12
C VAL A 402 -22.61 -27.05 0.91
N TRP A 403 -23.81 -27.56 0.64
CA TRP A 403 -24.05 -28.47 -0.48
C TRP A 403 -24.75 -27.74 -1.62
N PHE A 404 -24.21 -27.85 -2.81
CA PHE A 404 -24.95 -27.48 -4.01
C PHE A 404 -25.92 -28.62 -4.33
N VAL A 405 -27.22 -28.34 -4.32
CA VAL A 405 -28.25 -29.37 -4.52
C VAL A 405 -29.24 -28.96 -5.60
N VAL A 406 -29.35 -29.80 -6.61
CA VAL A 406 -30.22 -29.60 -7.75
C VAL A 406 -31.40 -30.55 -7.60
N GLU A 407 -32.63 -30.04 -7.67
CA GLU A 407 -33.79 -30.92 -7.67
C GLU A 407 -33.88 -31.68 -9.01
N PRO A 408 -34.45 -32.90 -9.05
CA PRO A 408 -34.66 -33.61 -10.31
C PRO A 408 -35.40 -32.75 -11.34
N GLY A 409 -34.83 -32.61 -12.54
CA GLY A 409 -35.34 -31.70 -13.58
C GLY A 409 -34.95 -30.22 -13.40
N ALA A 410 -34.06 -29.92 -12.44
CA ALA A 410 -33.51 -28.61 -12.12
C ALA A 410 -34.50 -27.46 -11.81
N PRO A 411 -35.68 -27.68 -11.21
CA PRO A 411 -36.53 -26.56 -10.79
C PRO A 411 -35.82 -25.71 -9.72
N GLY A 412 -35.95 -24.38 -9.81
CA GLY A 412 -35.28 -23.41 -8.92
C GLY A 412 -33.89 -22.95 -9.37
N VAL A 413 -33.27 -23.68 -10.31
CA VAL A 413 -32.06 -23.22 -10.98
C VAL A 413 -32.44 -22.26 -12.11
N THR A 414 -31.92 -21.03 -12.08
CA THR A 414 -32.17 -20.06 -13.14
C THR A 414 -31.15 -20.29 -14.25
N MET A 415 -31.62 -20.56 -15.47
CA MET A 415 -30.77 -20.77 -16.66
C MET A 415 -30.39 -19.43 -17.28
N ASN A 416 -29.62 -18.64 -16.53
CA ASN A 416 -29.17 -17.31 -16.95
C ASN A 416 -27.69 -17.25 -17.32
N CYS A 417 -26.97 -18.38 -17.24
CA CYS A 417 -25.60 -18.47 -17.70
C CYS A 417 -25.20 -19.92 -18.03
N PRO A 418 -24.13 -20.10 -18.85
CA PRO A 418 -23.68 -21.43 -19.29
C PRO A 418 -23.32 -22.39 -18.16
N LEU A 419 -22.94 -21.88 -16.99
CA LEU A 419 -22.61 -22.69 -15.83
C LEU A 419 -23.83 -23.45 -15.28
N PHE A 420 -24.98 -22.76 -15.17
CA PHE A 420 -26.19 -23.37 -14.65
C PHE A 420 -26.88 -24.26 -15.70
N GLU A 421 -26.80 -23.86 -16.96
CA GLU A 421 -27.21 -24.69 -18.10
C GLU A 421 -26.41 -26.01 -18.12
N GLY A 422 -25.08 -25.92 -18.05
CA GLY A 422 -24.21 -27.10 -18.06
C GLY A 422 -24.43 -28.04 -16.86
N LEU A 423 -24.79 -27.50 -15.69
CA LEU A 423 -25.13 -28.30 -14.51
C LEU A 423 -26.44 -29.08 -14.71
N ALA A 424 -27.45 -28.48 -15.35
CA ALA A 424 -28.69 -29.16 -15.69
C ALA A 424 -28.48 -30.21 -16.80
N ASP A 425 -27.75 -29.86 -17.85
CA ASP A 425 -27.43 -30.75 -18.98
C ASP A 425 -26.63 -31.98 -18.55
N ALA A 426 -25.70 -31.81 -17.61
CA ALA A 426 -24.90 -32.89 -17.06
C ALA A 426 -25.65 -33.72 -15.99
N ASN A 427 -26.88 -33.33 -15.62
CA ASN A 427 -27.64 -33.92 -14.51
C ASN A 427 -26.79 -33.99 -13.21
N ALA A 428 -25.99 -32.95 -12.97
CA ALA A 428 -25.02 -32.90 -11.89
C ALA A 428 -25.67 -32.46 -10.57
N LEU A 429 -25.17 -32.98 -9.45
CA LEU A 429 -25.54 -32.60 -8.09
C LEU A 429 -27.04 -32.80 -7.80
N VAL A 430 -27.68 -33.74 -8.50
CA VAL A 430 -29.11 -34.01 -8.38
C VAL A 430 -29.45 -34.75 -7.10
N ARG A 431 -30.43 -34.23 -6.35
CA ARG A 431 -30.91 -34.80 -5.09
C ARG A 431 -31.21 -36.30 -5.23
N GLY A 432 -30.72 -37.08 -4.28
CA GLY A 432 -30.90 -38.53 -4.24
C GLY A 432 -29.93 -39.32 -5.13
N GLY A 433 -29.12 -38.66 -5.94
CA GLY A 433 -28.06 -39.29 -6.72
C GLY A 433 -26.76 -39.49 -5.93
N TRP A 434 -25.86 -40.35 -6.44
CA TRP A 434 -24.52 -40.49 -5.88
C TRP A 434 -23.72 -39.18 -5.98
N GLY A 435 -23.88 -38.46 -7.08
CA GLY A 435 -23.13 -37.25 -7.39
C GLY A 435 -23.30 -36.10 -6.40
N VAL A 436 -24.49 -35.95 -5.80
CA VAL A 436 -24.76 -34.92 -4.78
C VAL A 436 -24.27 -35.30 -3.37
N ALA A 437 -23.96 -36.58 -3.13
CA ALA A 437 -23.51 -37.01 -1.81
C ALA A 437 -22.12 -36.43 -1.48
N PRO A 438 -21.82 -36.16 -0.20
CA PRO A 438 -20.49 -35.71 0.21
C PRO A 438 -19.45 -36.77 -0.13
N VAL A 439 -18.21 -36.33 -0.36
CA VAL A 439 -17.10 -37.26 -0.56
C VAL A 439 -16.76 -38.04 0.72
N PRO A 440 -16.23 -39.26 0.59
CA PRO A 440 -15.87 -40.08 1.75
C PRO A 440 -14.94 -39.34 2.73
N GLY A 441 -15.31 -39.33 4.01
CA GLY A 441 -14.55 -38.68 5.08
C GLY A 441 -14.95 -37.23 5.39
N LEU A 442 -15.80 -36.62 4.57
CA LEU A 442 -16.37 -35.29 4.79
C LEU A 442 -17.89 -35.31 5.01
N GLU A 443 -18.45 -36.45 5.44
CA GLU A 443 -19.85 -36.54 5.80
C GLU A 443 -20.19 -35.63 7.00
N ALA A 444 -21.37 -35.03 6.96
CA ALA A 444 -21.89 -34.27 8.09
C ALA A 444 -22.09 -35.18 9.31
N ARG A 445 -21.61 -34.73 10.46
CA ARG A 445 -21.72 -35.45 11.73
C ARG A 445 -22.78 -34.83 12.62
N ALA A 446 -23.18 -35.56 13.67
CA ALA A 446 -24.06 -35.02 14.69
C ALA A 446 -23.47 -33.74 15.29
N GLY A 447 -24.23 -32.64 15.26
CA GLY A 447 -23.80 -31.32 15.72
C GLY A 447 -23.26 -30.39 14.63
N ASP A 448 -22.96 -30.91 13.43
CA ASP A 448 -22.68 -30.07 12.27
C ASP A 448 -23.97 -29.44 11.73
N HIS A 449 -23.84 -28.32 11.01
CA HIS A 449 -24.92 -27.75 10.23
C HIS A 449 -24.79 -28.13 8.76
N VAL A 450 -25.93 -28.28 8.08
CA VAL A 450 -25.99 -28.44 6.62
C VAL A 450 -26.84 -27.30 6.07
N VAL A 451 -26.30 -26.60 5.07
CA VAL A 451 -27.03 -25.62 4.27
C VAL A 451 -26.94 -26.00 2.81
N GLU A 452 -28.06 -25.86 2.11
CA GLU A 452 -28.14 -26.15 0.68
C GLU A 452 -28.17 -24.85 -0.11
N LYS A 453 -27.54 -24.84 -1.29
CA LYS A 453 -27.53 -23.71 -2.22
C LYS A 453 -27.76 -24.15 -3.65
N GLN A 454 -28.19 -23.22 -4.48
CA GLN A 454 -28.34 -23.39 -5.94
C GLN A 454 -27.59 -22.29 -6.71
N ARG A 455 -26.64 -21.61 -6.05
CA ARG A 455 -25.80 -20.54 -6.58
C ARG A 455 -24.36 -20.76 -6.17
N MET A 456 -23.43 -20.03 -6.81
CA MET A 456 -22.00 -20.20 -6.55
C MET A 456 -21.64 -19.78 -5.12
N SER A 457 -22.03 -18.57 -4.74
CA SER A 457 -21.83 -18.05 -3.39
C SER A 457 -22.69 -18.81 -2.37
N ALA A 458 -22.10 -19.23 -1.26
CA ALA A 458 -22.85 -19.88 -0.18
C ALA A 458 -23.87 -18.97 0.49
N TRP A 459 -23.79 -17.66 0.28
CA TRP A 459 -24.72 -16.67 0.82
C TRP A 459 -26.04 -16.61 0.04
N GLU A 460 -26.02 -17.00 -1.24
CA GLU A 460 -27.14 -16.75 -2.15
C GLU A 460 -28.12 -17.93 -2.18
N GLY A 461 -29.34 -17.67 -1.73
CA GLY A 461 -30.41 -18.67 -1.70
C GLY A 461 -30.22 -19.77 -0.65
N SER A 462 -29.31 -19.61 0.32
CA SER A 462 -29.09 -20.55 1.42
C SER A 462 -29.45 -19.94 2.78
N ARG A 463 -29.43 -20.76 3.83
CA ARG A 463 -29.61 -20.33 5.23
C ARG A 463 -28.31 -19.96 5.94
N LEU A 464 -27.18 -19.87 5.25
CA LEU A 464 -25.85 -19.67 5.85
C LEU A 464 -25.82 -18.45 6.79
N GLU A 465 -26.27 -17.29 6.32
CA GLU A 465 -26.23 -16.06 7.12
C GLU A 465 -27.09 -16.17 8.38
N THR A 466 -28.23 -16.86 8.30
CA THR A 466 -29.09 -17.10 9.46
C THR A 466 -28.40 -17.98 10.50
N VAL A 467 -27.71 -19.05 10.06
CA VAL A 467 -26.98 -19.96 10.93
C VAL A 467 -25.81 -19.23 11.62
N LEU A 468 -24.99 -18.50 10.87
CA LEU A 468 -23.85 -17.76 11.42
C LEU A 468 -24.29 -16.72 12.46
N ARG A 469 -25.36 -15.95 12.17
CA ARG A 469 -25.93 -14.98 13.12
C ARG A 469 -26.48 -15.64 14.38
N ALA A 470 -27.19 -16.76 14.25
CA ALA A 470 -27.73 -17.49 15.40
C ALA A 470 -26.63 -18.07 16.29
N LEU A 471 -25.51 -18.48 15.69
CA LEU A 471 -24.33 -18.95 16.42
C LEU A 471 -23.46 -17.81 16.96
N GLY A 472 -23.67 -16.57 16.50
CA GLY A 472 -22.84 -15.41 16.87
C GLY A 472 -21.41 -15.53 16.35
N ARG A 473 -21.23 -16.02 15.11
CA ARG A 473 -19.91 -16.18 14.47
C ARG A 473 -19.72 -15.13 13.40
N ASP A 474 -18.59 -14.46 13.41
CA ASP A 474 -18.22 -13.40 12.47
C ASP A 474 -16.86 -13.65 11.78
N VAL A 475 -16.19 -14.74 12.11
CA VAL A 475 -15.01 -15.27 11.39
C VAL A 475 -15.42 -16.54 10.64
N VAL A 476 -15.18 -16.59 9.33
CA VAL A 476 -15.55 -17.73 8.48
C VAL A 476 -14.31 -18.31 7.80
N ILE A 477 -14.01 -19.57 8.11
CA ILE A 477 -12.93 -20.34 7.51
C ILE A 477 -13.52 -21.15 6.37
N VAL A 478 -13.28 -20.75 5.12
CA VAL A 478 -13.92 -21.33 3.93
C VAL A 478 -12.99 -22.35 3.27
N THR A 479 -13.44 -23.60 3.19
CA THR A 479 -12.75 -24.70 2.50
C THR A 479 -13.68 -25.31 1.46
N GLY A 480 -13.14 -25.95 0.43
CA GLY A 480 -13.98 -26.64 -0.54
C GLY A 480 -13.53 -26.60 -1.99
N ALA A 481 -14.42 -27.04 -2.87
CA ALA A 481 -14.15 -27.12 -4.29
C ALA A 481 -14.52 -25.84 -5.04
N TRP A 482 -13.93 -25.69 -6.22
CA TRP A 482 -13.97 -24.50 -7.07
C TRP A 482 -13.38 -23.26 -6.42
N THR A 483 -12.07 -23.28 -6.15
CA THR A 483 -11.32 -22.16 -5.57
C THR A 483 -11.62 -20.83 -6.27
N ASN A 484 -11.62 -20.81 -7.60
CA ASN A 484 -11.87 -19.63 -8.42
C ASN A 484 -13.34 -19.28 -8.68
N MET A 485 -14.27 -20.09 -8.18
CA MET A 485 -15.70 -19.84 -8.32
C MET A 485 -16.34 -19.85 -6.94
N SER A 486 -16.78 -21.02 -6.47
CA SER A 486 -17.60 -21.15 -5.26
C SER A 486 -16.94 -20.57 -4.00
N ILE A 487 -15.66 -20.88 -3.79
CA ILE A 487 -14.88 -20.38 -2.64
C ILE A 487 -14.67 -18.88 -2.75
N GLU A 488 -14.21 -18.40 -3.91
CA GLU A 488 -13.99 -16.99 -4.15
C GLU A 488 -15.27 -16.13 -4.04
N HIS A 489 -16.39 -16.58 -4.62
CA HIS A 489 -17.68 -15.89 -4.50
C HIS A 489 -18.12 -15.82 -3.04
N THR A 490 -17.94 -16.90 -2.29
CA THR A 490 -18.34 -16.96 -0.87
C THR A 490 -17.44 -16.05 -0.01
N ALA A 491 -16.14 -16.04 -0.27
CA ALA A 491 -15.19 -15.16 0.40
C ALA A 491 -15.48 -13.68 0.11
N ARG A 492 -15.65 -13.31 -1.16
CA ARG A 492 -15.95 -11.92 -1.58
C ARG A 492 -17.26 -11.42 -0.98
N THR A 493 -18.34 -12.18 -1.15
CA THR A 493 -19.65 -11.80 -0.59
C THR A 493 -19.62 -11.76 0.95
N GLY A 494 -18.87 -12.67 1.59
CA GLY A 494 -18.71 -12.67 3.05
C GLY A 494 -17.99 -11.43 3.56
N ALA A 495 -16.91 -11.03 2.89
CA ALA A 495 -16.18 -9.80 3.19
C ALA A 495 -17.07 -8.55 3.03
N ASP A 496 -17.83 -8.46 1.93
CA ASP A 496 -18.78 -7.35 1.70
C ASP A 496 -19.89 -7.31 2.76
N LYS A 497 -20.29 -8.46 3.29
CA LYS A 497 -21.25 -8.59 4.40
C LYS A 497 -20.63 -8.31 5.78
N GLY A 498 -19.33 -8.05 5.86
CA GLY A 498 -18.61 -7.71 7.09
C GLY A 498 -18.06 -8.90 7.89
N TYR A 499 -18.02 -10.10 7.32
CA TYR A 499 -17.38 -11.27 7.95
C TYR A 499 -15.87 -11.24 7.71
N PHE A 500 -15.10 -11.69 8.70
CA PHE A 500 -13.66 -11.90 8.54
C PHE A 500 -13.41 -13.27 7.90
N MET A 501 -12.87 -13.26 6.68
CA MET A 501 -12.73 -14.47 5.87
C MET A 501 -11.32 -15.06 5.98
N VAL A 502 -11.23 -16.38 6.14
CA VAL A 502 -9.98 -17.15 6.14
C VAL A 502 -10.12 -18.28 5.13
N VAL A 503 -9.11 -18.51 4.30
CA VAL A 503 -9.09 -19.57 3.28
C VAL A 503 -7.79 -20.37 3.41
N PRO A 504 -7.83 -21.58 4.00
CA PRO A 504 -6.72 -22.51 3.91
C PRO A 504 -6.67 -23.11 2.50
N GLU A 505 -5.68 -22.67 1.72
CA GLU A 505 -5.56 -22.97 0.28
C GLU A 505 -5.41 -24.46 0.00
N ASP A 506 -4.71 -25.17 0.88
CA ASP A 506 -4.45 -26.62 0.83
C ASP A 506 -5.69 -27.46 1.20
N ALA A 507 -6.78 -26.84 1.66
CA ALA A 507 -8.11 -27.46 1.77
C ALA A 507 -9.07 -26.99 0.66
N CYS A 508 -8.56 -26.31 -0.37
CA CYS A 508 -9.32 -25.85 -1.51
C CYS A 508 -8.84 -26.50 -2.82
N SER A 509 -9.74 -26.68 -3.79
CA SER A 509 -9.36 -27.24 -5.10
C SER A 509 -10.19 -26.67 -6.26
N THR A 510 -9.69 -26.76 -7.49
CA THR A 510 -10.43 -26.44 -8.74
C THR A 510 -9.86 -27.28 -9.89
N MET A 511 -10.06 -26.88 -11.15
CA MET A 511 -9.66 -27.60 -12.37
C MET A 511 -8.18 -27.98 -12.44
N ASN A 512 -7.29 -27.06 -12.07
CA ASN A 512 -5.84 -27.27 -12.09
C ASN A 512 -5.12 -26.24 -11.20
N ALA A 513 -3.80 -26.42 -11.08
CA ALA A 513 -2.96 -25.56 -10.25
C ALA A 513 -2.94 -24.10 -10.73
N GLU A 514 -3.03 -23.83 -12.04
CA GLU A 514 -3.01 -22.46 -12.57
C GLU A 514 -4.23 -21.66 -12.12
N TRP A 515 -5.44 -22.20 -12.32
CA TRP A 515 -6.68 -21.57 -11.86
C TRP A 515 -6.74 -21.44 -10.34
N HIS A 516 -6.25 -22.45 -9.62
CA HIS A 516 -6.16 -22.40 -8.17
C HIS A 516 -5.24 -21.26 -7.71
N THR A 517 -4.02 -21.23 -8.25
CA THR A 517 -2.99 -20.24 -7.94
C THR A 517 -3.45 -18.85 -8.32
N ALA A 518 -4.15 -18.67 -9.45
CA ALA A 518 -4.69 -17.37 -9.85
C ALA A 518 -5.65 -16.81 -8.80
N SER A 519 -6.57 -17.65 -8.29
CA SER A 519 -7.49 -17.17 -7.26
C SER A 519 -6.82 -16.98 -5.91
N VAL A 520 -5.97 -17.91 -5.51
CA VAL A 520 -5.26 -17.91 -4.21
C VAL A 520 -4.22 -16.80 -4.12
N ASN A 521 -3.55 -16.44 -5.21
CA ASN A 521 -2.48 -15.43 -5.21
C ASN A 521 -2.96 -14.01 -5.54
N TYR A 522 -4.13 -13.86 -6.16
CA TYR A 522 -4.60 -12.54 -6.59
C TYR A 522 -6.00 -12.22 -6.08
N ALA A 523 -6.99 -13.07 -6.36
CA ALA A 523 -8.38 -12.74 -6.07
C ALA A 523 -8.70 -12.77 -4.57
N LEU A 524 -8.47 -13.92 -3.92
CA LEU A 524 -8.79 -14.18 -2.52
C LEU A 524 -7.97 -13.32 -1.58
N GLN A 525 -6.74 -12.99 -1.97
CA GLN A 525 -5.84 -12.08 -1.26
C GLN A 525 -6.50 -10.74 -0.93
N ASN A 526 -7.43 -10.24 -1.74
CA ASN A 526 -8.08 -8.95 -1.48
C ASN A 526 -9.22 -8.99 -0.45
N VAL A 527 -9.71 -10.18 -0.10
CA VAL A 527 -10.97 -10.34 0.66
C VAL A 527 -10.88 -11.35 1.81
N ALA A 528 -9.80 -12.14 1.89
CA ALA A 528 -9.60 -13.16 2.91
C ALA A 528 -8.13 -13.31 3.29
N VAL A 529 -7.88 -13.80 4.51
CA VAL A 529 -6.56 -14.33 4.90
C VAL A 529 -6.37 -15.68 4.23
N VAL A 530 -5.45 -15.76 3.28
CA VAL A 530 -5.05 -17.04 2.67
C VAL A 530 -3.91 -17.65 3.49
N THR A 531 -4.02 -18.93 3.81
CA THR A 531 -3.06 -19.67 4.63
C THR A 531 -3.15 -21.16 4.33
N ASP A 532 -2.72 -22.04 5.23
CA ASP A 532 -2.90 -23.48 5.14
C ASP A 532 -3.56 -24.05 6.41
N VAL A 533 -4.01 -25.30 6.35
CA VAL A 533 -4.73 -25.94 7.45
C VAL A 533 -3.89 -26.02 8.72
N ASP A 534 -2.58 -26.21 8.62
CA ASP A 534 -1.70 -26.28 9.80
C ASP A 534 -1.70 -24.97 10.57
N GLU A 535 -1.54 -23.85 9.87
CA GLU A 535 -1.59 -22.52 10.46
C GLU A 535 -2.97 -22.18 11.03
N VAL A 536 -4.08 -22.57 10.38
CA VAL A 536 -5.44 -22.37 10.95
C VAL A 536 -5.62 -23.18 12.24
N ILE A 537 -5.15 -24.43 12.26
CA ILE A 537 -5.21 -25.28 13.44
C ILE A 537 -4.32 -24.72 14.56
N ALA A 538 -3.14 -24.19 14.24
CA ALA A 538 -2.29 -23.53 15.22
C ALA A 538 -2.95 -22.26 15.77
N ALA A 539 -3.48 -21.40 14.89
CA ALA A 539 -4.08 -20.12 15.25
C ALA A 539 -5.31 -20.24 16.15
N THR A 540 -6.03 -21.37 16.07
CA THR A 540 -7.20 -21.67 16.91
C THR A 540 -6.84 -22.51 18.15
N GLY A 541 -5.58 -22.88 18.34
CA GLY A 541 -5.05 -23.51 19.56
C GLY A 541 -4.38 -22.46 20.44
N GLY A 542 -4.98 -22.12 21.58
CA GLY A 542 -4.55 -21.04 22.47
C GLY A 542 -3.09 -21.08 22.94
#